data_AF-A0A2V6AGU5-F1
#
_entry.id   AF-A0A2V6AGU5-F1
#
_cell.length_a   1.000
_cell.length_b   1.000
_cell.length_c   1.000
_cell.angle_alpha   90.00
_cell.angle_beta   90.00
_cell.angle_gamma   90.00
#
_symmetry.space_group_name_H-M   'P 1'
#
loop_
_entity.id
_entity.type
_entity.pdbx_description
1 polymer ?
#
loop_
_entity_poly.entity_id
_entity_poly.type
_entity_poly.pdbx_seq_one_letter_code
_entity_poly.pdbx_strand_id
1 'polypeptide(L)' 'SEGDYDPATKTFTYTGEYEAIPGMKQKIREVIKIVDKDHHTFEWYEDRGGQEAKTMEIAYTRKK' A
#
# COMPACT_ATOMS: atom_id res chain seq x y z
N SER A 1 9.82 -1.56 8.12
CA SER A 1 9.27 -1.01 6.87
C SER A 1 9.96 0.30 6.59
N GLU A 2 10.41 0.50 5.36
CA GLU A 2 10.95 1.77 4.88
C GLU A 2 9.88 2.41 3.99
N GLY A 3 9.64 3.70 4.19
CA GLY A 3 8.59 4.45 3.50
C GLY A 3 9.16 5.68 2.82
N ASP A 4 8.75 5.90 1.58
CA ASP A 4 9.05 7.11 0.80
C ASP A 4 7.77 7.94 0.62
N TYR A 5 7.92 9.26 0.57
CA TYR A 5 6.82 10.17 0.31
C TYR A 5 7.12 11.04 -0.90
N ASP A 6 6.29 10.90 -1.92
CA ASP A 6 6.33 11.74 -3.10
C ASP A 6 5.36 12.94 -2.96
N PRO A 7 5.87 14.17 -2.79
CA PRO A 7 5.02 15.35 -2.68
C PRO A 7 4.32 15.74 -4.00
N ALA A 8 4.83 15.31 -5.16
CA ALA A 8 4.22 15.62 -6.46
C ALA A 8 2.91 14.85 -6.65
N THR A 9 2.87 13.59 -6.20
CA THR A 9 1.67 12.74 -6.27
C THR A 9 0.91 12.63 -4.96
N LYS A 10 1.45 13.21 -3.86
CA LYS A 10 0.95 13.08 -2.49
C LYS A 10 0.75 11.61 -2.11
N THR A 11 1.74 10.80 -2.45
CA THR A 11 1.70 9.35 -2.30
C THR A 11 2.75 8.93 -1.27
N PHE A 12 2.32 8.20 -0.26
CA PHE A 12 3.19 7.46 0.63
C PHE A 12 3.33 6.04 0.11
N THR A 13 4.56 5.58 -0.06
CA THR A 13 4.84 4.20 -0.45
C THR A 13 5.62 3.54 0.66
N TYR A 14 5.05 2.51 1.28
CA TYR A 14 5.73 1.68 2.26
C TYR A 14 6.06 0.33 1.63
N THR A 15 7.28 -0.15 1.88
CA THR A 15 7.67 -1.50 1.49
C THR A 15 8.05 -2.29 2.73
N GLY A 16 7.68 -3.57 2.74
CA GLY A 16 7.91 -4.45 3.85
C GLY A 16 7.90 -5.92 3.45
N GLU A 17 8.22 -6.77 4.40
CA GLU A 17 7.99 -8.21 4.30
C GLU A 17 6.89 -8.56 5.30
N TYR A 18 5.89 -9.28 4.83
CA TYR A 18 4.80 -9.79 5.65
C TYR A 18 4.74 -11.31 5.50
N GLU A 19 4.47 -11.99 6.61
CA GLU A 19 4.36 -13.44 6.69
C GLU A 19 2.90 -13.79 6.93
N ALA A 20 2.13 -13.91 5.85
CA ALA A 20 0.72 -14.29 5.91
C ALA A 20 0.54 -15.74 6.36
N ILE A 21 1.51 -16.59 5.98
CA ILE A 21 1.57 -18.01 6.29
C ILE A 21 2.92 -18.24 6.99
N PRO A 22 2.95 -18.90 8.17
CA PRO A 22 4.20 -19.24 8.83
C PRO A 22 5.16 -19.98 7.90
N GLY A 23 6.36 -19.45 7.71
CA GLY A 23 7.40 -19.94 6.81
C GLY A 23 7.40 -19.34 5.40
N MET A 24 6.40 -18.54 5.01
CA MET A 24 6.36 -17.85 3.72
C MET A 24 6.38 -16.33 3.89
N LYS A 25 7.59 -15.78 3.82
CA LYS A 25 7.79 -14.33 3.75
C LYS A 25 7.43 -13.84 2.36
N GLN A 26 6.47 -12.94 2.28
CA GLN A 26 6.08 -12.26 1.06
C GLN A 26 6.47 -10.78 1.15
N LYS A 27 6.99 -10.24 0.06
CA LYS A 27 7.19 -8.79 -0.02
C LYS A 27 5.84 -8.13 -0.23
N ILE A 28 5.63 -7.02 0.46
CA ILE A 28 4.43 -6.22 0.34
C ILE A 28 4.82 -4.77 0.03
N ARG A 29 3.94 -4.10 -0.71
CA ARG A 29 4.01 -2.66 -0.93
C ARG A 29 2.65 -2.04 -0.62
N GLU A 30 2.64 -1.13 0.32
CA GLU A 30 1.47 -0.32 0.67
C GLU A 30 1.62 1.05 0.01
N VAL A 31 0.59 1.50 -0.70
CA VAL A 31 0.58 2.79 -1.36
C VAL A 31 -0.62 3.58 -0.85
N ILE A 32 -0.36 4.66 -0.12
CA ILE A 32 -1.38 5.57 0.37
C ILE A 32 -1.34 6.83 -0.46
N LYS A 33 -2.38 7.08 -1.26
CA LYS A 33 -2.48 8.28 -2.09
C LYS A 33 -3.52 9.22 -1.54
N ILE A 34 -3.10 10.44 -1.19
CA ILE A 34 -4.03 11.49 -0.76
C ILE A 34 -4.60 12.17 -2.01
N VAL A 35 -5.85 11.84 -2.33
CA VAL A 35 -6.57 12.42 -3.47
C VAL A 35 -6.94 13.87 -3.16
N ASP A 36 -7.53 14.10 -1.98
CA ASP A 36 -7.85 15.44 -1.46
C ASP A 36 -7.95 15.42 0.08
N LYS A 37 -8.50 16.49 0.68
CA LYS A 37 -8.63 16.64 2.14
C LYS A 37 -9.53 15.58 2.79
N ASP A 38 -10.50 15.08 2.03
CA ASP A 38 -11.54 14.18 2.49
C ASP A 38 -11.41 12.79 1.86
N HIS A 39 -10.61 12.62 0.81
CA HIS A 39 -10.40 11.36 0.12
C HIS A 39 -8.95 10.91 0.11
N HIS A 40 -8.72 9.65 0.47
CA HIS A 40 -7.45 8.97 0.22
C HIS A 40 -7.69 7.53 -0.21
N THR A 41 -6.78 6.99 -1.00
CA THR A 41 -6.80 5.58 -1.40
C THR A 41 -5.67 4.85 -0.70
N PHE A 42 -5.95 3.63 -0.27
CA PHE A 42 -4.99 2.68 0.26
C PHE A 42 -4.92 1.52 -0.72
N GLU A 43 -3.75 1.26 -1.27
CA GLU A 43 -3.51 0.13 -2.15
C GLU A 43 -2.50 -0.82 -1.50
N TRP A 44 -2.78 -2.11 -1.57
CA TRP A 44 -1.88 -3.15 -1.09
C TRP A 44 -1.47 -4.04 -2.25
N TYR A 45 -0.16 -4.21 -2.38
CA TYR A 45 0.46 -5.08 -3.36
C TYR A 45 1.17 -6.21 -2.62
N GLU A 46 0.91 -7.45 -3.03
CA GLU A 46 1.63 -8.62 -2.57
C GLU A 46 2.49 -9.18 -3.69
N ASP A 47 3.73 -9.52 -3.35
CA ASP A 47 4.58 -10.35 -4.20
C ASP A 47 4.16 -11.81 -4.03
N ARG A 48 3.52 -12.35 -5.08
CA ARG A 48 3.08 -13.75 -5.16
C ARG A 48 3.98 -14.53 -6.11
N GLY A 49 5.25 -14.68 -5.73
CA GLY A 49 6.20 -15.53 -6.47
C GLY A 49 6.92 -14.80 -7.61
N GLY A 50 7.32 -13.55 -7.37
CA GLY A 50 8.07 -12.70 -8.31
C GLY A 50 7.21 -11.73 -9.11
N GLN A 51 5.90 -11.68 -8.85
CA GLN A 51 4.99 -10.74 -9.49
C GLN A 51 4.16 -10.00 -8.43
N GLU A 52 4.30 -8.68 -8.40
CA GLU A 52 3.44 -7.82 -7.58
C GLU A 52 2.01 -7.85 -8.15
N ALA A 53 1.06 -8.28 -7.34
CA ALA A 53 -0.37 -8.18 -7.63
C ALA A 53 -1.01 -7.21 -6.64
N LYS A 54 -1.83 -6.28 -7.13
CA LYS A 54 -2.69 -5.46 -6.26
C LYS A 54 -3.77 -6.38 -5.69
N THR A 55 -3.69 -6.70 -4.40
CA THR A 55 -4.63 -7.61 -3.74
C THR A 55 -5.72 -6.87 -2.98
N MET A 56 -5.47 -5.61 -2.64
CA MET A 56 -6.42 -4.77 -1.93
C MET A 56 -6.36 -3.34 -2.43
N GLU A 57 -7.54 -2.73 -2.56
CA GLU A 57 -7.71 -1.31 -2.77
C GLU A 57 -8.88 -0.83 -1.92
N ILE A 58 -8.64 0.16 -1.07
CA ILE A 58 -9.69 0.83 -0.32
C ILE A 58 -9.66 2.30 -0.68
N ALA A 59 -10.81 2.80 -1.17
CA ALA A 59 -11.07 4.23 -1.25
C ALA A 59 -11.74 4.70 0.04
N TYR A 60 -11.06 5.55 0.79
CA TYR A 60 -11.59 6.16 2.00
C TYR A 60 -12.17 7.53 1.70
N THR A 61 -13.35 7.78 2.26
CA THR A 61 -13.98 9.10 2.30
C THR A 61 -14.18 9.49 3.76
N ARG A 62 -13.76 10.71 4.11
CA ARG A 62 -13.95 11.27 5.45
C ARG A 62 -15.45 11.42 5.71
N LYS A 63 -15.94 10.74 6.73
CA LYS A 63 -17.27 11.00 7.26
C LYS A 63 -17.27 12.35 8.00
N LYS A 64 -18.21 13.23 7.64
CA LYS A 64 -18.44 14.52 8.29
C LYS A 64 -19.04 14.35 9.67
#